data_AF-A0A2G6J9P7-F1
#
_entry.id   AF-A0A2G6J9P7-F1
#
_cell.length_a   1.000
_cell.length_b   1.000
_cell.length_c   1.000
_cell.angle_alpha   90.00
_cell.angle_beta   90.00
_cell.angle_gamma   90.00
#
_symmetry.space_group_name_H-M   'P 1'
#
loop_
_entity.id
_entity.type
_entity.pdbx_description
1 polymer ?
#
loop_
_entity_poly.entity_id
_entity_poly.type
_entity_poly.pdbx_seq_one_letter_code
_entity_poly.pdbx_strand_id
1 'polypeptide(L)'
;MIGRLRKLLGSERRDCEAAGSVYPLCRLRHATLHPGALLWTPGSGGGNLGAGAEAALDDVCEGGEVVVAFQARAREPLHPQGVLARVELAAPFPDDWDPTGLGASKRYKLRGLRRVTLDLGSLTHRKVPTVCVSEAPGHTDDWMAPPDELVTLLEQLAGADASWPDYWTEAFESLPTATLGQWATTLGWRLGSDDRLTLFERPQKIAEMVQSTLDALQMGLDPARRRAAVRRQTITRRTSAMPERELMVTADEDGWALFHPGDLSEEDAELEVETGLEARMAGHLARGDGVMILTDPGCVVGVRVTAGPVATDESTSKAGEAIFRLDVRHGRLFLGRGGLTTGSHFDDKLEYAEPGQWIDVPHGLFKATVMAFEVAPPEAEAAAGEPAGVDADSAAEPADGGADDARQDGPVEAMPADGGDGGATCDEAPEPEPEPVAPARRYIVRLEAIEGLDEVPSLEARPRI
;
A
#
# COMPACT_ATOMS: atom_id res chain seq x y z
N MET A 1 2.25 14.35 -51.25
CA MET A 1 2.72 13.24 -50.39
C MET A 1 1.68 12.79 -49.35
N ILE A 2 0.70 13.62 -48.98
CA ILE A 2 -0.37 13.32 -48.00
C ILE A 2 -1.45 12.33 -48.52
N GLY A 3 -1.58 12.16 -49.84
CA GLY A 3 -2.61 11.29 -50.46
C GLY A 3 -2.30 9.78 -50.50
N ARG A 4 -1.04 9.36 -50.28
CA ARG A 4 -0.66 7.93 -50.35
C ARG A 4 -0.82 7.16 -49.02
N LEU A 5 -0.85 7.86 -47.88
CA LEU A 5 -1.03 7.24 -46.56
C LEU A 5 -2.48 6.82 -46.27
N ARG A 6 -3.49 7.51 -46.82
CA ARG A 6 -4.90 7.09 -46.72
C ARG A 6 -5.21 5.81 -47.51
N LYS A 7 -4.40 5.45 -48.51
CA LYS A 7 -4.66 4.29 -49.37
C LYS A 7 -4.11 2.98 -48.81
N LEU A 8 -3.11 3.04 -47.93
CA LEU A 8 -2.57 1.86 -47.21
C LEU A 8 -3.34 1.56 -45.92
N LEU A 9 -3.91 2.57 -45.25
CA LEU A 9 -4.83 2.37 -44.12
C LEU A 9 -6.27 2.00 -44.56
N GLY A 10 -6.56 2.11 -45.86
CA GLY A 10 -7.89 1.85 -46.42
C GLY A 10 -8.11 0.42 -46.94
N SER A 11 -7.07 -0.38 -47.16
CA SER A 11 -7.23 -1.73 -47.73
C SER A 11 -7.34 -2.84 -46.69
N GLU A 12 -6.91 -2.62 -45.45
CA GLU A 12 -7.09 -3.60 -44.34
C GLU A 12 -8.38 -3.36 -43.54
N ARG A 13 -9.14 -2.30 -43.83
CA ARG A 13 -10.41 -1.99 -43.15
C ARG A 13 -11.61 -2.79 -43.67
N ARG A 14 -11.43 -3.62 -44.71
CA ARG A 14 -12.53 -4.26 -45.45
C ARG A 14 -12.94 -5.65 -44.96
N ASP A 15 -12.20 -6.27 -44.05
CA ASP A 15 -12.57 -7.61 -43.55
C ASP A 15 -13.34 -7.57 -42.23
N CYS A 16 -13.62 -6.39 -41.66
CA CYS A 16 -14.46 -6.23 -40.46
C CYS A 16 -15.94 -5.94 -40.78
N GLU A 17 -16.34 -5.84 -42.06
CA GLU A 17 -17.71 -5.50 -42.45
C GLU A 17 -18.76 -6.57 -42.07
N ALA A 18 -18.33 -7.74 -41.57
CA ALA A 18 -19.21 -8.80 -41.10
C ALA A 18 -19.27 -8.98 -39.56
N ALA A 19 -18.44 -8.30 -38.76
CA ALA A 19 -18.34 -8.58 -37.32
C ALA A 19 -17.83 -7.38 -36.50
N GLY A 20 -18.76 -6.60 -35.91
CA GLY A 20 -18.47 -5.60 -34.87
C GLY A 20 -17.93 -4.25 -35.37
N SER A 21 -18.13 -3.21 -34.56
CA SER A 21 -17.54 -1.87 -34.79
C SER A 21 -16.16 -1.79 -34.14
N VAL A 22 -15.18 -1.19 -34.84
CA VAL A 22 -13.80 -1.05 -34.33
C VAL A 22 -13.63 0.28 -33.61
N TYR A 23 -13.12 0.25 -32.37
CA TYR A 23 -12.86 1.45 -31.58
C TYR A 23 -11.44 1.47 -31.03
N PRO A 24 -10.86 2.68 -30.80
CA PRO A 24 -9.69 2.84 -29.95
C PRO A 24 -9.94 2.29 -28.54
N LEU A 25 -8.90 1.74 -27.93
CA LEU A 25 -8.97 1.00 -26.67
C LEU A 25 -8.25 1.77 -25.54
N CYS A 26 -9.01 2.22 -24.56
CA CYS A 26 -8.50 2.75 -23.30
C CYS A 26 -8.54 1.64 -22.23
N ARG A 27 -7.38 1.21 -21.73
CA ARG A 27 -7.29 0.16 -20.70
C ARG A 27 -7.21 0.78 -19.31
N LEU A 28 -8.15 0.46 -18.43
CA LEU A 28 -8.15 0.88 -17.02
C LEU A 28 -7.77 -0.29 -16.10
N ARG A 29 -6.98 -0.01 -15.07
CA ARG A 29 -6.52 -1.01 -14.08
C ARG A 29 -7.11 -0.82 -12.69
N HIS A 30 -7.28 0.43 -12.28
CA HIS A 30 -7.65 0.79 -10.91
C HIS A 30 -9.03 1.44 -10.79
N ALA A 31 -9.76 1.55 -11.89
CA ALA A 31 -11.11 2.08 -11.93
C ALA A 31 -11.98 1.28 -12.88
N THR A 32 -13.28 1.23 -12.59
CA THR A 32 -14.32 0.76 -13.50
C THR A 32 -15.20 1.93 -13.91
N LEU A 33 -15.65 1.91 -15.16
CA LEU A 33 -16.60 2.87 -15.68
C LEU A 33 -17.91 2.16 -15.93
N HIS A 34 -19.00 2.67 -15.37
CA HIS A 34 -20.36 2.16 -15.61
C HIS A 34 -21.07 3.03 -16.65
N PRO A 35 -22.08 2.49 -17.38
CA PRO A 35 -22.97 3.31 -18.20
C PRO A 35 -23.60 4.46 -17.39
N GLY A 36 -23.65 5.65 -18.00
CA GLY A 36 -24.16 6.88 -17.37
C GLY A 36 -23.16 7.61 -16.48
N ALA A 37 -22.23 6.86 -15.88
CA ALA A 37 -21.25 7.40 -14.95
C ALA A 37 -20.19 8.25 -15.65
N LEU A 38 -19.63 9.16 -14.86
CA LEU A 38 -18.50 10.02 -15.17
C LEU A 38 -17.25 9.53 -14.44
N LEU A 39 -16.14 9.48 -15.16
CA LEU A 39 -14.83 9.14 -14.63
C LEU A 39 -13.80 10.16 -15.10
N TRP A 40 -13.09 10.77 -14.15
CA TRP A 40 -11.85 11.46 -14.44
C TRP A 40 -10.69 10.45 -14.42
N THR A 41 -9.88 10.43 -15.47
CA THR A 41 -8.67 9.60 -15.54
C THR A 41 -7.47 10.43 -16.00
N PRO A 42 -6.27 10.26 -15.41
CA PRO A 42 -5.05 10.85 -15.97
C PRO A 42 -4.77 10.28 -17.36
N GLY A 43 -4.04 11.01 -18.21
CA GLY A 43 -3.65 10.57 -19.55
C GLY A 43 -2.61 9.46 -19.55
N SER A 44 -1.70 9.43 -18.59
CA SER A 44 -0.61 8.44 -18.49
C SER A 44 -0.23 8.10 -17.04
N GLY A 45 0.62 7.07 -16.92
CA GLY A 45 1.71 6.95 -15.92
C GLY A 45 1.43 6.77 -14.42
N GLY A 46 0.19 6.64 -13.94
CA GLY A 46 -0.07 6.35 -12.51
C GLY A 46 -0.27 4.87 -12.13
N GLY A 47 0.16 3.91 -12.95
CA GLY A 47 -0.27 2.49 -12.81
C GLY A 47 -1.73 2.22 -13.19
N ASN A 48 -2.56 3.28 -13.28
CA ASN A 48 -4.00 3.27 -13.56
C ASN A 48 -4.37 2.93 -15.00
N LEU A 49 -3.49 3.23 -15.96
CA LEU A 49 -3.73 3.01 -17.39
C LEU A 49 -2.83 1.92 -17.98
N GLY A 50 -3.39 1.14 -18.89
CA GLY A 50 -2.61 0.20 -19.70
C GLY A 50 -1.89 0.90 -20.86
N ALA A 51 -0.89 0.20 -21.43
CA ALA A 51 -0.11 0.71 -22.56
C ALA A 51 -1.02 1.15 -23.73
N GLY A 52 -0.76 2.34 -24.28
CA GLY A 52 -1.48 2.92 -25.41
C GLY A 52 -2.80 3.61 -25.08
N ALA A 53 -3.23 3.63 -23.82
CA ALA A 53 -4.49 4.28 -23.42
C ALA A 53 -4.47 5.80 -23.65
N GLU A 54 -3.37 6.49 -23.31
CA GLU A 54 -3.22 7.93 -23.59
C GLU A 54 -3.39 8.23 -25.08
N ALA A 55 -2.65 7.49 -25.91
CA ALA A 55 -2.67 7.66 -27.35
C ALA A 55 -4.06 7.38 -27.93
N ALA A 56 -4.83 6.46 -27.36
CA ALA A 56 -6.21 6.23 -27.74
C ALA A 56 -7.13 7.41 -27.37
N LEU A 57 -6.96 8.00 -26.19
CA LEU A 57 -7.71 9.17 -25.75
C LEU A 57 -7.36 10.43 -26.56
N ASP A 58 -6.08 10.59 -26.89
CA ASP A 58 -5.59 11.64 -27.79
C ASP A 58 -6.14 11.52 -29.20
N ASP A 59 -6.15 10.30 -29.76
CA ASP A 59 -6.59 10.04 -31.14
C ASP A 59 -8.08 10.36 -31.33
N VAL A 60 -8.92 10.03 -30.35
CA VAL A 60 -10.37 10.30 -30.43
C VAL A 60 -10.74 11.75 -30.17
N CYS A 61 -9.93 12.49 -29.39
CA CYS A 61 -10.20 13.86 -28.95
C CYS A 61 -11.53 14.03 -28.19
N GLU A 62 -11.82 15.26 -27.75
CA GLU A 62 -13.10 15.62 -27.12
C GLU A 62 -14.28 15.38 -28.08
N GLY A 63 -15.36 14.79 -27.55
CA GLY A 63 -16.53 14.34 -28.31
C GLY A 63 -16.38 12.97 -28.97
N GLY A 64 -15.15 12.45 -29.06
CA GLY A 64 -14.85 11.14 -29.63
C GLY A 64 -15.25 9.97 -28.73
N GLU A 65 -15.36 8.79 -29.34
CA GLU A 65 -15.77 7.55 -28.65
C GLU A 65 -14.62 6.56 -28.55
N VAL A 66 -14.45 5.98 -27.36
CA VAL A 66 -13.39 5.05 -27.00
C VAL A 66 -13.99 3.87 -26.25
N VAL A 67 -13.42 2.68 -26.42
CA VAL A 67 -13.78 1.52 -25.60
C VAL A 67 -12.89 1.50 -24.37
N VAL A 68 -13.53 1.57 -23.20
CA VAL A 68 -12.90 1.44 -21.90
C VAL A 68 -12.94 -0.03 -21.48
N ALA A 69 -11.78 -0.68 -21.46
CA ALA A 69 -11.63 -2.08 -21.05
C ALA A 69 -10.93 -2.16 -19.69
N PHE A 70 -11.27 -3.18 -18.91
CA PHE A 70 -10.76 -3.35 -17.54
C PHE A 70 -9.72 -4.46 -17.47
N GLN A 71 -8.70 -4.25 -16.66
CA GLN A 71 -7.62 -5.21 -16.43
C GLN A 71 -7.35 -5.25 -14.92
N ALA A 72 -7.47 -6.39 -14.26
CA ALA A 72 -7.28 -6.43 -12.81
C ALA A 72 -5.82 -6.10 -12.40
N ARG A 73 -4.82 -6.56 -13.18
CA ARG A 73 -3.39 -6.25 -12.99
C ARG A 73 -2.64 -6.13 -14.32
N ALA A 74 -1.44 -5.53 -14.31
CA ALA A 74 -0.68 -5.22 -15.53
C ALA A 74 -0.40 -6.42 -16.46
N ARG A 75 -0.28 -7.64 -15.91
CA ARG A 75 0.00 -8.89 -16.64
C ARG A 75 -1.21 -9.81 -16.82
N GLU A 76 -2.38 -9.38 -16.36
CA GLU A 76 -3.61 -10.18 -16.46
C GLU A 76 -4.36 -9.91 -17.77
N PRO A 77 -5.16 -10.86 -18.26
CA PRO A 77 -5.97 -10.63 -19.45
C PRO A 77 -6.97 -9.48 -19.24
N LEU A 78 -7.39 -8.85 -20.35
CA LEU A 78 -8.50 -7.91 -20.32
C LEU A 78 -9.79 -8.66 -19.98
N HIS A 79 -10.64 -8.02 -19.20
CA HIS A 79 -12.01 -8.47 -18.99
C HIS A 79 -12.75 -8.54 -20.34
N PRO A 80 -13.53 -9.60 -20.62
CA PRO A 80 -14.19 -9.79 -21.92
C PRO A 80 -15.29 -8.75 -22.21
N GLN A 81 -15.70 -7.98 -21.21
CA GLN A 81 -16.60 -6.84 -21.38
C GLN A 81 -15.92 -5.53 -21.00
N GLY A 82 -16.36 -4.45 -21.65
CA GLY A 82 -15.97 -3.09 -21.35
C GLY A 82 -17.15 -2.12 -21.47
N VAL A 83 -16.85 -0.84 -21.54
CA VAL A 83 -17.84 0.22 -21.75
C VAL A 83 -17.42 1.09 -22.93
N LEU A 84 -18.33 1.29 -23.87
CA LEU A 84 -18.17 2.35 -24.86
C LEU A 84 -18.38 3.68 -24.13
N ALA A 85 -17.40 4.56 -24.20
CA ALA A 85 -17.39 5.84 -23.50
C ALA A 85 -17.16 6.99 -24.48
N ARG A 86 -17.64 8.16 -24.11
CA ARG A 86 -17.33 9.43 -24.78
C ARG A 86 -16.34 10.23 -23.97
N VAL A 87 -15.34 10.81 -24.62
CA VAL A 87 -14.47 11.81 -24.01
C VAL A 87 -15.24 13.13 -23.94
N GLU A 88 -15.69 13.52 -22.76
CA GLU A 88 -16.41 14.79 -22.57
C GLU A 88 -15.49 15.99 -22.52
N LEU A 89 -14.29 15.82 -21.95
CA LEU A 89 -13.35 16.90 -21.74
C LEU A 89 -11.93 16.35 -21.65
N ALA A 90 -10.99 17.04 -22.29
CA ALA A 90 -9.56 16.86 -22.05
C ALA A 90 -9.00 18.17 -21.48
N ALA A 91 -8.50 18.13 -20.24
CA ALA A 91 -8.05 19.31 -19.51
C ALA A 91 -6.67 19.08 -18.88
N PRO A 92 -5.85 20.12 -18.72
CA PRO A 92 -4.66 20.01 -17.87
C PRO A 92 -5.06 19.63 -16.43
N PHE A 93 -4.05 19.18 -15.67
CA PHE A 93 -4.20 19.04 -14.23
C PHE A 93 -4.41 20.42 -13.59
N PRO A 94 -5.22 20.54 -12.53
CA PRO A 94 -5.30 21.75 -11.72
C PRO A 94 -3.92 22.15 -11.18
N ASP A 95 -3.67 23.44 -11.01
CA ASP A 95 -2.37 23.96 -10.56
C ASP A 95 -2.00 23.49 -9.13
N ASP A 96 -3.01 23.15 -8.32
CA ASP A 96 -2.90 22.61 -6.96
C ASP A 96 -2.63 21.10 -6.92
N TRP A 97 -2.66 20.42 -8.07
CA TRP A 97 -2.41 19.00 -8.18
C TRP A 97 -1.03 18.75 -8.78
N ASP A 98 -0.15 18.00 -8.10
CA ASP A 98 1.19 17.65 -8.61
C ASP A 98 1.12 16.37 -9.47
N PRO A 99 1.15 16.46 -10.82
CA PRO A 99 1.05 15.29 -11.69
C PRO A 99 2.41 14.61 -11.90
N THR A 100 3.50 15.11 -11.29
CA THR A 100 4.88 14.67 -11.59
C THR A 100 5.05 13.17 -11.36
N GLY A 101 4.42 12.63 -10.31
CA GLY A 101 4.39 11.18 -10.02
C GLY A 101 3.48 10.35 -10.94
N LEU A 102 2.63 10.98 -11.74
CA LEU A 102 1.72 10.32 -12.69
C LEU A 102 2.25 10.31 -14.12
N GLY A 103 3.33 11.04 -14.43
CA GLY A 103 3.89 11.10 -15.79
C GLY A 103 2.90 11.57 -16.87
N ALA A 104 1.82 12.25 -16.48
CA ALA A 104 0.72 12.64 -17.36
C ALA A 104 0.64 14.16 -17.54
N SER A 105 0.45 14.61 -18.78
CA SER A 105 0.35 16.03 -19.10
C SER A 105 -1.07 16.60 -18.98
N LYS A 106 -2.08 15.73 -19.00
CA LYS A 106 -3.50 16.10 -18.92
C LYS A 106 -4.35 14.97 -18.35
N ARG A 107 -5.60 15.29 -18.04
CA ARG A 107 -6.66 14.39 -17.57
C ARG A 107 -7.88 14.43 -18.50
N TYR A 108 -8.63 13.35 -18.49
CA TYR A 108 -9.78 13.14 -19.35
C TYR A 108 -11.02 12.85 -18.51
N LYS A 109 -12.13 13.52 -18.84
CA LYS A 109 -13.45 13.21 -18.32
C LYS A 109 -14.15 12.28 -19.30
N LEU A 110 -14.43 11.06 -18.87
CA LEU A 110 -15.11 10.03 -19.67
C LEU A 110 -16.54 9.88 -19.19
N ARG A 111 -17.50 9.81 -20.12
CA ARG A 111 -18.87 9.38 -19.83
C ARG A 111 -19.11 7.98 -20.38
N GLY A 112 -19.49 7.04 -19.52
CA GLY A 112 -19.92 5.71 -19.95
C GLY A 112 -21.23 5.80 -20.73
N LEU A 113 -21.31 5.20 -21.91
CA LEU A 113 -22.52 5.20 -22.74
C LEU A 113 -23.27 3.88 -22.59
N ARG A 114 -22.60 2.76 -22.86
CA ARG A 114 -23.18 1.42 -22.81
C ARG A 114 -22.11 0.34 -22.66
N ARG A 115 -22.53 -0.84 -22.20
CA ARG A 115 -21.66 -2.02 -22.10
C ARG A 115 -21.42 -2.63 -23.47
N VAL A 116 -20.24 -3.18 -23.66
CA VAL A 116 -19.83 -3.85 -24.90
C VAL A 116 -19.09 -5.14 -24.59
N THR A 117 -19.20 -6.13 -25.47
CA THR A 117 -18.37 -7.34 -25.46
C THR A 117 -17.17 -7.12 -26.37
N LEU A 118 -15.99 -7.43 -25.88
CA LEU A 118 -14.73 -7.24 -26.58
C LEU A 118 -14.36 -8.52 -27.34
N ASP A 119 -14.07 -8.40 -28.64
CA ASP A 119 -13.38 -9.47 -29.36
C ASP A 119 -11.87 -9.37 -29.08
N LEU A 120 -11.41 -10.10 -28.06
CA LEU A 120 -10.01 -10.08 -27.65
C LEU A 120 -9.05 -10.58 -28.75
N GLY A 121 -9.53 -11.37 -29.73
CA GLY A 121 -8.75 -11.81 -30.88
C GLY A 121 -8.47 -10.70 -31.89
N SER A 122 -9.28 -9.64 -31.88
CA SER A 122 -9.13 -8.47 -32.76
C SER A 122 -8.20 -7.38 -32.20
N LEU A 123 -7.65 -7.58 -31.00
CA LEU A 123 -6.87 -6.57 -30.30
C LEU A 123 -5.59 -6.24 -31.08
N THR A 124 -5.39 -4.96 -31.38
CA THR A 124 -4.15 -4.50 -32.03
C THR A 124 -3.11 -4.05 -31.01
N HIS A 125 -1.84 -4.37 -31.29
CA HIS A 125 -0.68 -3.97 -30.48
C HIS A 125 0.07 -2.77 -31.11
N ARG A 126 -0.69 -1.77 -31.60
CA ARG A 126 -0.15 -0.55 -32.22
C ARG A 126 -0.02 0.56 -31.17
N LYS A 127 0.59 1.70 -31.56
CA LYS A 127 0.69 2.90 -30.70
C LYS A 127 -0.67 3.33 -30.14
N VAL A 128 -1.71 3.29 -30.99
CA VAL A 128 -3.11 3.41 -30.60
C VAL A 128 -3.72 2.00 -30.70
N PRO A 129 -3.94 1.29 -29.59
CA PRO A 129 -4.57 -0.01 -29.61
C PRO A 129 -6.05 0.13 -29.98
N THR A 130 -6.56 -0.83 -30.74
CA THR A 130 -7.96 -0.90 -31.17
C THR A 130 -8.55 -2.27 -30.88
N VAL A 131 -9.87 -2.35 -30.80
CA VAL A 131 -10.61 -3.60 -30.58
C VAL A 131 -11.96 -3.57 -31.30
N CYS A 132 -12.38 -4.70 -31.87
CA CYS A 132 -13.74 -4.92 -32.36
C CYS A 132 -14.66 -5.19 -31.17
N VAL A 133 -15.84 -4.57 -31.19
CA VAL A 133 -16.83 -4.79 -30.12
C VAL A 133 -18.22 -5.06 -30.68
N SER A 134 -19.01 -5.76 -29.88
CA SER A 134 -20.47 -5.91 -30.03
C SER A 134 -21.19 -5.36 -28.81
N GLU A 135 -22.45 -4.98 -28.96
CA GLU A 135 -23.25 -4.49 -27.84
C GLU A 135 -23.52 -5.62 -26.84
N ALA A 136 -23.27 -5.37 -25.56
CA ALA A 136 -23.60 -6.29 -24.49
C ALA A 136 -24.97 -5.91 -23.88
N PRO A 137 -25.68 -6.87 -23.25
CA PRO A 137 -26.91 -6.56 -22.53
C PRO A 137 -26.66 -5.46 -21.49
N GLY A 138 -27.51 -4.43 -21.49
CA GLY A 138 -27.51 -3.42 -20.43
C GLY A 138 -28.03 -4.00 -19.11
N HIS A 139 -27.55 -3.47 -18.00
CA HIS A 139 -28.10 -3.75 -16.67
C HIS A 139 -28.87 -2.53 -16.18
N THR A 140 -30.10 -2.74 -15.71
CA THR A 140 -30.94 -1.65 -15.20
C THR A 140 -30.36 -1.01 -13.95
N ASP A 141 -29.65 -1.79 -13.12
CA ASP A 141 -29.10 -1.32 -11.84
C ASP A 141 -28.04 -0.22 -12.02
N ASP A 142 -27.32 -0.18 -13.15
CA ASP A 142 -26.35 0.89 -13.46
C ASP A 142 -27.00 2.29 -13.40
N TRP A 143 -28.31 2.36 -13.67
CA TRP A 143 -29.11 3.58 -13.77
C TRP A 143 -30.07 3.78 -12.59
N MET A 144 -30.12 2.85 -11.64
CA MET A 144 -30.99 2.98 -10.47
C MET A 144 -30.49 4.05 -9.51
N ALA A 145 -31.42 4.69 -8.81
CA ALA A 145 -31.08 5.52 -7.66
C ALA A 145 -30.51 4.65 -6.52
N PRO A 146 -29.59 5.19 -5.70
CA PRO A 146 -29.09 4.51 -4.52
C PRO A 146 -30.23 4.31 -3.52
N PRO A 147 -30.22 3.23 -2.73
CA PRO A 147 -31.06 3.11 -1.55
C PRO A 147 -30.83 4.26 -0.56
N ASP A 148 -31.88 4.69 0.13
CA ASP A 148 -31.83 5.79 1.12
C ASP A 148 -30.80 5.51 2.23
N GLU A 149 -30.58 4.23 2.57
CA GLU A 149 -29.59 3.82 3.55
C GLU A 149 -28.15 4.19 3.12
N LEU A 150 -27.81 4.05 1.84
CA LEU A 150 -26.49 4.44 1.33
C LEU A 150 -26.29 5.95 1.40
N VAL A 151 -27.32 6.70 1.01
CA VAL A 151 -27.29 8.16 1.08
C VAL A 151 -27.10 8.63 2.52
N THR A 152 -27.85 8.04 3.45
CA THR A 152 -27.74 8.32 4.89
C THR A 152 -26.34 8.02 5.42
N LEU A 153 -25.73 6.89 5.04
CA LEU A 153 -24.37 6.54 5.46
C LEU A 153 -23.33 7.53 4.92
N LEU A 154 -23.50 7.98 3.68
CA LEU A 154 -22.61 8.98 3.07
C LEU A 154 -22.75 10.35 3.74
N GLU A 155 -23.97 10.79 4.05
CA GLU A 155 -24.21 12.04 4.78
C GLU A 155 -23.62 12.00 6.20
N GLN A 156 -23.73 10.85 6.88
CA GLN A 156 -23.07 10.63 8.17
C GLN A 156 -21.55 10.73 8.07
N LEU A 157 -20.95 10.16 7.01
CA LEU A 157 -19.52 10.28 6.74
C LEU A 157 -19.10 11.73 6.48
N ALA A 158 -19.85 12.45 5.64
CA ALA A 158 -19.59 13.84 5.34
C ALA A 158 -19.60 14.72 6.60
N GLY A 159 -20.46 14.40 7.58
CA GLY A 159 -20.53 15.11 8.85
C GLY A 159 -19.56 14.65 9.95
N ALA A 160 -18.83 13.55 9.75
CA ALA A 160 -17.99 12.94 10.79
C ALA A 160 -16.60 13.59 10.96
N ASP A 161 -16.06 14.20 9.90
CA ASP A 161 -14.75 14.85 9.90
C ASP A 161 -14.83 16.19 9.14
N ALA A 162 -14.21 17.23 9.70
CA ALA A 162 -14.16 18.55 9.08
C ALA A 162 -13.02 18.71 8.06
N SER A 163 -12.17 17.69 7.88
CA SER A 163 -10.91 17.75 7.13
C SER A 163 -10.82 16.75 5.96
N TRP A 164 -11.96 16.43 5.35
CA TRP A 164 -11.98 15.59 4.17
C TRP A 164 -11.16 16.18 3.01
N PRO A 165 -10.38 15.36 2.29
CA PRO A 165 -9.78 15.77 1.03
C PRO A 165 -10.82 16.29 0.03
N ASP A 166 -10.48 17.27 -0.80
CA ASP A 166 -11.42 17.93 -1.72
C ASP A 166 -12.18 16.96 -2.65
N TYR A 167 -11.54 15.88 -3.09
CA TYR A 167 -12.19 14.87 -3.92
C TYR A 167 -13.32 14.11 -3.18
N TRP A 168 -13.23 13.99 -1.86
CA TRP A 168 -14.31 13.43 -1.04
C TRP A 168 -15.43 14.44 -0.87
N THR A 169 -15.12 15.72 -0.71
CA THR A 169 -16.11 16.80 -0.65
C THR A 169 -16.95 16.83 -1.92
N GLU A 170 -16.33 16.76 -3.10
CA GLU A 170 -17.04 16.65 -4.38
C GLU A 170 -17.92 15.39 -4.45
N ALA A 171 -17.42 14.26 -3.93
CA ALA A 171 -18.19 13.02 -3.86
C ALA A 171 -19.41 13.14 -2.93
N PHE A 172 -19.28 13.77 -1.75
CA PHE A 172 -20.38 13.97 -0.82
C PHE A 172 -21.48 14.86 -1.39
N GLU A 173 -21.12 15.87 -2.18
CA GLU A 173 -22.09 16.75 -2.82
C GLU A 173 -22.82 16.06 -3.98
N SER A 174 -22.11 15.26 -4.77
CA SER A 174 -22.62 14.74 -6.04
C SER A 174 -23.29 13.36 -5.93
N LEU A 175 -22.76 12.46 -5.09
CA LEU A 175 -23.22 11.08 -5.01
C LEU A 175 -24.66 10.90 -4.50
N PRO A 176 -25.19 11.65 -3.50
CA PRO A 176 -26.54 11.45 -2.98
C PRO A 176 -27.64 11.38 -4.05
N THR A 177 -27.45 12.10 -5.17
CA THR A 177 -28.42 12.17 -6.28
C THR A 177 -27.97 11.38 -7.53
N ALA A 178 -26.79 10.79 -7.51
CA ALA A 178 -26.22 10.07 -8.64
C ALA A 178 -26.72 8.62 -8.71
N THR A 179 -26.59 7.96 -9.86
CA THR A 179 -27.00 6.56 -10.04
C THR A 179 -26.03 5.60 -9.36
N LEU A 180 -26.48 4.38 -9.04
CA LEU A 180 -25.61 3.32 -8.51
C LEU A 180 -24.35 3.09 -9.37
N GLY A 181 -24.45 3.20 -10.69
CA GLY A 181 -23.28 3.16 -11.57
C GLY A 181 -22.26 4.27 -11.29
N GLN A 182 -22.70 5.49 -10.97
CA GLN A 182 -21.80 6.57 -10.54
C GLN A 182 -21.17 6.27 -9.18
N TRP A 183 -21.93 5.74 -8.21
CA TRP A 183 -21.40 5.34 -6.90
C TRP A 183 -20.30 4.28 -7.06
N ALA A 184 -20.59 3.24 -7.84
CA ALA A 184 -19.67 2.19 -8.21
C ALA A 184 -18.38 2.72 -8.84
N THR A 185 -18.49 3.61 -9.84
CA THR A 185 -17.33 4.22 -10.50
C THR A 185 -16.52 5.11 -9.53
N THR A 186 -17.21 5.88 -8.68
CA THR A 186 -16.57 6.85 -7.77
C THR A 186 -15.89 6.18 -6.59
N LEU A 187 -16.45 5.10 -6.06
CA LEU A 187 -15.90 4.37 -4.90
C LEU A 187 -15.07 3.15 -5.33
N GLY A 188 -15.17 2.72 -6.58
CA GLY A 188 -14.55 1.49 -7.07
C GLY A 188 -13.04 1.45 -6.90
N TRP A 189 -12.35 2.59 -6.96
CA TRP A 189 -10.89 2.64 -6.73
C TRP A 189 -10.46 2.23 -5.31
N ARG A 190 -11.37 2.27 -4.33
CA ARG A 190 -11.15 1.78 -2.96
C ARG A 190 -11.28 0.26 -2.83
N LEU A 191 -11.89 -0.40 -3.81
CA LEU A 191 -12.08 -1.85 -3.81
C LEU A 191 -10.83 -2.59 -4.31
N GLY A 192 -10.65 -3.83 -3.87
CA GLY A 192 -9.66 -4.75 -4.45
C GLY A 192 -9.89 -4.98 -5.95
N SER A 193 -8.87 -5.45 -6.68
CA SER A 193 -8.96 -5.69 -8.14
C SER A 193 -10.15 -6.57 -8.53
N ASP A 194 -10.40 -7.61 -7.75
CA ASP A 194 -11.39 -8.63 -8.05
C ASP A 194 -12.80 -8.16 -7.68
N ASP A 195 -12.90 -7.37 -6.61
CA ASP A 195 -14.14 -6.75 -6.17
C ASP A 195 -14.63 -5.70 -7.17
N ARG A 196 -13.71 -4.92 -7.76
CA ARG A 196 -14.05 -3.95 -8.83
C ARG A 196 -14.68 -4.64 -10.03
N LEU A 197 -14.08 -5.73 -10.51
CA LEU A 197 -14.61 -6.48 -11.65
C LEU A 197 -15.92 -7.19 -11.29
N THR A 198 -16.01 -7.75 -10.08
CA THR A 198 -17.25 -8.34 -9.57
C THR A 198 -18.39 -7.33 -9.55
N LEU A 199 -18.11 -6.10 -9.11
CA LEU A 199 -19.07 -5.01 -9.06
C LEU A 199 -19.51 -4.58 -10.47
N PHE A 200 -18.59 -4.62 -11.44
CA PHE A 200 -18.93 -4.40 -12.85
C PHE A 200 -19.81 -5.52 -13.42
N GLU A 201 -19.49 -6.78 -13.17
CA GLU A 201 -20.21 -7.96 -13.66
C GLU A 201 -21.57 -8.17 -13.00
N ARG A 202 -21.72 -7.76 -11.73
CA ARG A 202 -22.92 -7.97 -10.92
C ARG A 202 -23.48 -6.64 -10.40
N PRO A 203 -24.08 -5.81 -11.27
CA PRO A 203 -24.62 -4.51 -10.87
C PRO A 203 -25.63 -4.56 -9.71
N GLN A 204 -26.37 -5.67 -9.58
CA GLN A 204 -27.28 -5.91 -8.46
C GLN A 204 -26.58 -5.98 -7.09
N LYS A 205 -25.25 -6.19 -7.05
CA LYS A 205 -24.43 -6.18 -5.83
C LYS A 205 -23.80 -4.82 -5.54
N ILE A 206 -23.95 -3.83 -6.43
CA ILE A 206 -23.32 -2.51 -6.26
C ILE A 206 -23.69 -1.95 -4.90
N ALA A 207 -24.97 -1.96 -4.53
CA ALA A 207 -25.43 -1.38 -3.27
C ALA A 207 -24.77 -2.04 -2.05
N GLU A 208 -24.75 -3.38 -1.99
CA GLU A 208 -24.13 -4.15 -0.89
C GLU A 208 -22.62 -3.86 -0.77
N MET A 209 -21.91 -3.84 -1.90
CA MET A 209 -20.46 -3.62 -1.90
C MET A 209 -20.09 -2.16 -1.59
N VAL A 210 -20.87 -1.20 -2.10
CA VAL A 210 -20.74 0.21 -1.76
C VAL A 210 -21.02 0.41 -0.27
N GLN A 211 -22.08 -0.18 0.27
CA GLN A 211 -22.39 -0.14 1.70
C GLN A 211 -21.22 -0.64 2.53
N SER A 212 -20.69 -1.83 2.21
CA SER A 212 -19.53 -2.39 2.89
C SER A 212 -18.31 -1.48 2.84
N THR A 213 -18.13 -0.72 1.76
CA THR A 213 -17.03 0.25 1.61
C THR A 213 -17.25 1.46 2.50
N LEU A 214 -18.46 2.03 2.50
CA LEU A 214 -18.82 3.15 3.38
C LEU A 214 -18.75 2.76 4.85
N ASP A 215 -19.20 1.55 5.20
CA ASP A 215 -19.09 1.01 6.55
C ASP A 215 -17.62 0.87 6.98
N ALA A 216 -16.75 0.38 6.09
CA ALA A 216 -15.32 0.30 6.36
C ALA A 216 -14.69 1.70 6.55
N LEU A 217 -15.10 2.68 5.74
CA LEU A 217 -14.69 4.08 5.92
C LEU A 217 -15.21 4.65 7.24
N GLN A 218 -16.48 4.42 7.58
CA GLN A 218 -17.07 4.87 8.85
C GLN A 218 -16.37 4.23 10.04
N MET A 219 -16.06 2.94 9.99
CA MET A 219 -15.24 2.29 11.00
C MET A 219 -13.88 2.99 11.09
N GLY A 220 -13.26 3.23 9.94
CA GLY A 220 -12.01 3.98 9.78
C GLY A 220 -12.07 5.46 10.17
N LEU A 221 -13.22 6.00 10.61
CA LEU A 221 -13.38 7.42 10.96
C LEU A 221 -13.96 7.61 12.37
N ASP A 222 -14.81 6.72 12.84
CA ASP A 222 -15.26 6.70 14.24
C ASP A 222 -14.20 6.01 15.12
N PRO A 223 -13.44 6.74 15.96
CA PRO A 223 -12.39 6.16 16.79
C PRO A 223 -12.94 5.07 17.71
N ALA A 224 -14.18 5.18 18.22
CA ALA A 224 -14.77 4.16 19.08
C ALA A 224 -15.03 2.84 18.33
N ARG A 225 -15.55 2.91 17.09
CA ARG A 225 -15.78 1.70 16.26
C ARG A 225 -14.48 1.09 15.74
N ARG A 226 -13.51 1.92 15.33
CA ARG A 226 -12.15 1.51 14.96
C ARG A 226 -11.47 0.76 16.10
N ARG A 227 -11.52 1.33 17.31
CA ARG A 227 -11.05 0.71 18.56
C ARG A 227 -11.70 -0.65 18.80
N ALA A 228 -13.03 -0.74 18.66
CA ALA A 228 -13.73 -2.01 18.80
C ALA A 228 -13.30 -3.06 17.76
N ALA A 229 -12.99 -2.64 16.53
CA ALA A 229 -12.51 -3.53 15.46
C ALA A 229 -11.09 -4.06 15.74
N VAL A 230 -10.15 -3.20 16.14
CA VAL A 230 -8.78 -3.60 16.55
C VAL A 230 -8.82 -4.54 17.76
N ARG A 231 -9.69 -4.25 18.75
CA ARG A 231 -9.93 -5.16 19.89
C ARG A 231 -10.47 -6.52 19.43
N ARG A 232 -11.44 -6.56 18.51
CA ARG A 232 -11.95 -7.85 17.97
C ARG A 232 -10.88 -8.64 17.21
N GLN A 233 -10.03 -7.97 16.44
CA GLN A 233 -8.93 -8.63 15.72
C GLN A 233 -7.86 -9.20 16.67
N THR A 234 -7.59 -8.52 17.78
CA THR A 234 -6.61 -8.97 18.78
C THR A 234 -7.15 -10.10 19.66
N ILE A 235 -8.42 -10.06 20.06
CA ILE A 235 -9.07 -11.10 20.91
C ILE A 235 -9.13 -12.48 20.22
N THR A 236 -9.11 -12.54 18.89
CA THR A 236 -9.36 -13.79 18.15
C THR A 236 -8.11 -14.64 17.88
N ARG A 237 -6.90 -14.15 18.18
CA ARG A 237 -5.66 -14.91 17.97
C ARG A 237 -5.23 -15.61 19.26
N ARG A 238 -5.27 -16.94 19.24
CA ARG A 238 -4.68 -17.77 20.29
C ARG A 238 -3.28 -18.19 19.88
N THR A 239 -2.29 -17.64 20.55
CA THR A 239 -0.89 -18.02 20.36
C THR A 239 -0.49 -18.96 21.49
N SER A 240 -0.14 -20.19 21.15
CA SER A 240 0.24 -21.21 22.14
C SER A 240 1.73 -21.25 22.45
N ALA A 241 2.55 -20.48 21.73
CA ALA A 241 3.99 -20.46 21.88
C ALA A 241 4.49 -19.02 22.08
N MET A 242 5.52 -18.85 22.91
CA MET A 242 6.18 -17.56 23.09
C MET A 242 6.98 -17.22 21.83
N PRO A 243 6.92 -15.98 21.32
CA PRO A 243 7.67 -15.59 20.14
C PRO A 243 9.16 -15.42 20.48
N GLU A 244 9.98 -15.63 19.45
CA GLU A 244 11.37 -15.20 19.38
C GLU A 244 11.42 -14.16 18.26
N ARG A 245 11.41 -12.88 18.61
CA ARG A 245 11.29 -11.80 17.62
C ARG A 245 12.09 -10.59 18.02
N GLU A 246 12.84 -10.05 17.05
CA GLU A 246 13.55 -8.79 17.18
C GLU A 246 12.88 -7.73 16.31
N LEU A 247 12.70 -6.54 16.88
CA LEU A 247 12.01 -5.41 16.26
C LEU A 247 12.78 -4.12 16.52
N MET A 248 12.67 -3.19 15.59
CA MET A 248 13.26 -1.86 15.72
C MET A 248 12.19 -0.86 16.14
N VAL A 249 12.50 0.00 17.10
CA VAL A 249 11.62 1.09 17.53
C VAL A 249 12.43 2.37 17.72
N THR A 250 11.90 3.49 17.23
CA THR A 250 12.47 4.82 17.50
C THR A 250 11.82 5.37 18.75
N ALA A 251 12.61 5.64 19.78
CA ALA A 251 12.15 6.23 21.02
C ALA A 251 11.75 7.71 20.85
N ASP A 252 10.76 8.16 21.62
CA ASP A 252 10.37 9.58 21.71
C ASP A 252 10.78 10.18 23.06
N GLU A 253 10.20 11.33 23.41
CA GLU A 253 10.52 12.05 24.67
C GLU A 253 10.26 11.20 25.92
N ASP A 254 9.34 10.24 25.84
CA ASP A 254 8.99 9.31 26.91
C ASP A 254 9.62 7.91 26.70
N GLY A 255 10.54 7.78 25.74
CA GLY A 255 11.26 6.53 25.46
C GLY A 255 10.50 5.57 24.55
N TRP A 256 10.43 4.29 24.93
CA TRP A 256 9.68 3.25 24.22
C TRP A 256 8.87 2.40 25.21
N ALA A 257 7.84 1.74 24.71
CA ALA A 257 6.94 0.93 25.52
C ALA A 257 6.47 -0.35 24.82
N LEU A 258 6.14 -1.35 25.66
CA LEU A 258 5.57 -2.64 25.29
C LEU A 258 4.30 -2.86 26.12
N PHE A 259 3.14 -2.93 25.49
CA PHE A 259 1.83 -3.00 26.17
C PHE A 259 0.76 -3.56 25.24
N HIS A 260 -0.42 -3.92 25.75
CA HIS A 260 -1.59 -4.13 24.88
C HIS A 260 -2.60 -2.99 25.06
N PRO A 261 -3.21 -2.47 23.97
CA PRO A 261 -4.11 -1.33 24.09
C PRO A 261 -5.37 -1.58 24.92
N GLY A 262 -5.96 -2.75 24.74
CA GLY A 262 -7.10 -3.18 25.55
C GLY A 262 -6.77 -3.37 27.03
N ASP A 263 -5.50 -3.49 27.41
CA ASP A 263 -5.09 -3.59 28.82
C ASP A 263 -5.00 -2.20 29.48
N LEU A 264 -4.94 -1.14 28.67
CA LEU A 264 -4.86 0.26 29.11
C LEU A 264 -6.19 1.02 29.02
N SER A 265 -7.29 0.39 28.59
CA SER A 265 -8.52 1.12 28.22
C SER A 265 -9.67 1.15 29.25
N GLU A 266 -10.17 2.37 29.52
CA GLU A 266 -11.57 2.85 29.75
C GLU A 266 -12.62 2.03 30.55
N GLU A 267 -12.30 1.23 31.58
CA GLU A 267 -13.31 1.06 32.66
C GLU A 267 -13.39 2.30 33.60
N ASP A 268 -12.50 3.27 33.40
CA ASP A 268 -12.29 4.42 34.29
C ASP A 268 -12.28 5.77 33.54
N ALA A 269 -13.11 5.94 32.51
CA ALA A 269 -13.23 7.24 31.81
C ALA A 269 -13.69 8.38 32.74
N GLU A 270 -14.45 8.05 33.79
CA GLU A 270 -14.82 9.00 34.86
C GLU A 270 -13.62 9.38 35.76
N LEU A 271 -12.60 8.53 35.83
CA LEU A 271 -11.43 8.66 36.70
C LEU A 271 -10.32 9.55 36.10
N GLU A 272 -10.32 9.73 34.78
CA GLU A 272 -9.39 10.62 34.06
C GLU A 272 -9.61 12.10 34.40
N VAL A 273 -10.87 12.48 34.65
CA VAL A 273 -11.25 13.84 35.07
C VAL A 273 -10.81 14.13 36.51
N GLU A 274 -10.74 13.12 37.38
CA GLU A 274 -10.45 13.29 38.80
C GLU A 274 -8.96 13.14 39.17
N THR A 275 -8.18 12.34 38.44
CA THR A 275 -6.81 11.95 38.87
C THR A 275 -5.69 12.37 37.92
N GLY A 276 -6.01 12.76 36.68
CA GLY A 276 -5.03 13.13 35.66
C GLY A 276 -4.31 11.93 35.01
N LEU A 277 -3.88 12.13 33.77
CA LEU A 277 -3.32 11.09 32.89
C LEU A 277 -2.07 10.40 33.46
N GLU A 278 -1.16 11.16 34.07
CA GLU A 278 0.07 10.64 34.66
C GLU A 278 -0.20 9.65 35.81
N ALA A 279 -1.16 9.98 36.69
CA ALA A 279 -1.51 9.12 37.83
C ALA A 279 -2.18 7.82 37.36
N ARG A 280 -3.04 7.90 36.32
CA ARG A 280 -3.67 6.73 35.70
C ARG A 280 -2.61 5.81 35.10
N MET A 281 -1.66 6.35 34.33
CA MET A 281 -0.61 5.52 33.74
C MET A 281 0.32 4.91 34.77
N ALA A 282 0.67 5.65 35.83
CA ALA A 282 1.41 5.08 36.94
C ALA A 282 0.65 3.89 37.56
N GLY A 283 -0.69 3.97 37.65
CA GLY A 283 -1.55 2.86 38.07
C GLY A 283 -1.49 1.64 37.14
N HIS A 284 -1.59 1.82 35.83
CA HIS A 284 -1.47 0.72 34.85
C HIS A 284 -0.10 0.07 34.85
N LEU A 285 0.97 0.86 34.86
CA LEU A 285 2.33 0.35 34.96
C LEU A 285 2.56 -0.40 36.28
N ALA A 286 1.99 0.08 37.40
CA ALA A 286 2.05 -0.62 38.68
C ALA A 286 1.25 -1.93 38.70
N ARG A 287 0.13 -2.01 37.95
CA ARG A 287 -0.64 -3.25 37.76
C ARG A 287 0.07 -4.27 36.86
N GLY A 288 1.03 -3.80 36.06
CA GLY A 288 1.74 -4.58 35.07
C GLY A 288 1.00 -4.67 33.73
N ASP A 289 0.18 -3.67 33.40
CA ASP A 289 -0.53 -3.64 32.11
C ASP A 289 0.41 -3.24 30.93
N GLY A 290 1.67 -2.89 31.22
CA GLY A 290 2.70 -2.57 30.23
C GLY A 290 4.09 -2.39 30.83
N VAL A 291 5.08 -2.29 29.95
CA VAL A 291 6.49 -1.99 30.25
C VAL A 291 6.87 -0.71 29.51
N MET A 292 7.54 0.22 30.18
CA MET A 292 8.03 1.46 29.60
C MET A 292 9.49 1.67 29.98
N ILE A 293 10.32 2.03 28.99
CA ILE A 293 11.76 2.23 29.16
C ILE A 293 12.12 3.61 28.61
N LEU A 294 12.65 4.45 29.48
CA LEU A 294 13.19 5.76 29.11
C LEU A 294 14.53 5.56 28.40
N THR A 295 14.70 6.22 27.27
CA THR A 295 15.96 6.26 26.51
C THR A 295 16.03 7.60 25.78
N ASP A 296 17.17 7.87 25.15
CA ASP A 296 17.40 9.15 24.46
C ASP A 296 16.40 9.34 23.30
N PRO A 297 15.70 10.49 23.21
CA PRO A 297 14.72 10.74 22.16
C PRO A 297 15.35 10.66 20.77
N GLY A 298 14.64 10.06 19.81
CA GLY A 298 15.11 9.85 18.43
C GLY A 298 16.08 8.66 18.28
N CYS A 299 16.48 8.00 19.37
CA CYS A 299 17.31 6.81 19.33
C CYS A 299 16.54 5.62 18.74
N VAL A 300 17.12 4.97 17.74
CA VAL A 300 16.60 3.70 17.21
C VAL A 300 17.18 2.55 18.04
N VAL A 301 16.29 1.77 18.66
CA VAL A 301 16.66 0.65 19.53
C VAL A 301 16.14 -0.66 18.96
N GLY A 302 16.94 -1.71 19.09
CA GLY A 302 16.53 -3.08 18.78
C GLY A 302 15.96 -3.74 20.02
N VAL A 303 14.76 -4.32 19.95
CA VAL A 303 14.08 -5.00 21.06
C VAL A 303 13.80 -6.44 20.67
N ARG A 304 14.46 -7.37 21.34
CA ARG A 304 14.23 -8.82 21.19
C ARG A 304 13.29 -9.30 22.30
N VAL A 305 12.14 -9.85 21.94
CA VAL A 305 11.20 -10.49 22.88
C VAL A 305 11.35 -12.00 22.80
N THR A 306 11.54 -12.65 23.94
CA THR A 306 11.88 -14.09 24.03
C THR A 306 11.38 -14.74 25.32
N ALA A 307 11.13 -16.06 25.32
CA ALA A 307 11.09 -16.90 26.54
C ALA A 307 12.39 -17.68 26.78
N GLY A 308 13.28 -17.71 25.79
CA GLY A 308 14.51 -18.47 25.80
C GLY A 308 15.59 -17.87 26.71
N PRO A 309 16.72 -18.58 26.86
CA PRO A 309 17.89 -18.03 27.53
C PRO A 309 18.48 -16.87 26.70
N VAL A 310 19.11 -15.93 27.39
CA VAL A 310 19.98 -14.93 26.77
C VAL A 310 21.24 -15.63 26.26
N ALA A 311 21.68 -15.31 25.05
CA ALA A 311 22.86 -15.96 24.48
C ALA A 311 24.12 -15.57 25.27
N THR A 312 25.12 -16.46 25.29
CA THR A 312 26.31 -16.29 26.16
C THR A 312 27.13 -15.05 25.79
N ASP A 313 27.19 -14.73 24.50
CA ASP A 313 27.81 -13.52 23.95
C ASP A 313 27.09 -12.25 24.42
N GLU A 314 25.76 -12.24 24.42
CA GLU A 314 24.95 -11.12 24.92
C GLU A 314 25.15 -10.90 26.43
N SER A 315 25.34 -11.97 27.22
CA SER A 315 25.53 -11.86 28.67
C SER A 315 26.74 -11.00 29.09
N THR A 316 27.75 -10.89 28.23
CA THR A 316 29.00 -10.17 28.51
C THR A 316 28.92 -8.66 28.28
N SER A 317 27.95 -8.19 27.48
CA SER A 317 27.73 -6.77 27.14
C SER A 317 26.53 -6.15 27.89
N LYS A 318 26.03 -6.85 28.90
CA LYS A 318 24.88 -6.43 29.71
C LYS A 318 25.22 -5.18 30.53
N ALA A 319 24.58 -4.07 30.21
CA ALA A 319 24.73 -2.79 30.90
C ALA A 319 23.75 -2.64 32.08
N GLY A 320 22.55 -3.24 31.98
CA GLY A 320 21.51 -3.11 33.02
C GLY A 320 20.43 -4.18 32.93
N GLU A 321 19.65 -4.31 34.01
CA GLU A 321 18.49 -5.19 34.10
C GLU A 321 17.41 -4.57 34.98
N ALA A 322 16.16 -4.69 34.56
CA ALA A 322 14.99 -4.47 35.40
C ALA A 322 13.99 -5.61 35.20
N ILE A 323 13.21 -5.86 36.25
CA ILE A 323 12.18 -6.91 36.25
C ILE A 323 10.86 -6.22 36.47
N PHE A 324 9.88 -6.58 35.66
CA PHE A 324 8.52 -6.05 35.68
C PHE A 324 7.53 -7.21 35.78
N ARG A 325 6.38 -6.90 36.35
CA ARG A 325 5.18 -7.72 36.19
C ARG A 325 4.52 -7.31 34.89
N LEU A 326 4.11 -8.28 34.08
CA LEU A 326 3.38 -8.04 32.84
C LEU A 326 2.18 -8.98 32.74
N ASP A 327 0.98 -8.43 32.77
CA ASP A 327 -0.29 -9.15 32.60
C ASP A 327 -0.77 -9.01 31.15
N VAL A 328 -0.80 -10.11 30.41
CA VAL A 328 -1.19 -10.13 28.99
C VAL A 328 -2.58 -10.75 28.89
N ARG A 329 -3.62 -9.93 28.74
CA ARG A 329 -5.01 -10.42 28.68
C ARG A 329 -5.50 -10.69 27.26
N HIS A 330 -4.90 -10.02 26.29
CA HIS A 330 -5.40 -9.99 24.91
C HIS A 330 -4.56 -10.81 23.92
N GLY A 331 -3.39 -11.30 24.34
CA GLY A 331 -2.63 -12.31 23.58
C GLY A 331 -1.71 -11.71 22.53
N ARG A 332 -1.46 -10.42 22.66
CA ARG A 332 -0.61 -9.63 21.79
C ARG A 332 -0.09 -8.45 22.57
N LEU A 333 1.10 -7.98 22.22
CA LEU A 333 1.67 -6.74 22.73
C LEU A 333 2.10 -5.89 21.55
N PHE A 334 1.86 -4.60 21.63
CA PHE A 334 2.37 -3.61 20.72
C PHE A 334 3.70 -3.07 21.26
N LEU A 335 4.70 -2.97 20.39
CA LEU A 335 5.97 -2.31 20.66
C LEU A 335 6.02 -0.99 19.90
N GLY A 336 6.18 0.13 20.63
CA GLY A 336 6.29 1.44 20.02
C GLY A 336 6.85 2.51 20.93
N ARG A 337 6.63 3.77 20.54
CA ARG A 337 7.07 4.97 21.27
C ARG A 337 6.47 5.06 22.68
N GLY A 338 7.22 5.59 23.64
CA GLY A 338 6.81 5.72 25.03
C GLY A 338 5.64 6.69 25.20
N GLY A 339 5.65 7.78 24.42
CA GLY A 339 4.60 8.80 24.40
C GLY A 339 3.23 8.27 23.98
N LEU A 340 3.19 7.05 23.43
CA LEU A 340 1.93 6.34 23.21
C LEU A 340 1.31 6.00 24.56
N THR A 341 2.03 5.32 25.46
CA THR A 341 1.49 4.92 26.77
C THR A 341 1.04 6.09 27.63
N THR A 342 1.77 7.22 27.60
CA THR A 342 1.55 8.38 28.47
C THR A 342 0.58 9.42 27.88
N GLY A 343 0.16 9.29 26.62
CA GLY A 343 -0.70 10.25 25.93
C GLY A 343 -2.20 9.94 26.02
N SER A 344 -3.04 10.99 25.98
CA SER A 344 -4.52 10.88 25.97
C SER A 344 -5.09 10.30 24.67
N HIS A 345 -4.24 10.08 23.68
CA HIS A 345 -4.57 9.64 22.31
C HIS A 345 -3.88 8.31 21.96
N PHE A 346 -3.53 7.53 22.99
CA PHE A 346 -2.90 6.23 22.86
C PHE A 346 -3.58 5.34 21.80
N ASP A 347 -4.92 5.28 21.83
CA ASP A 347 -5.72 4.50 20.90
C ASP A 347 -5.74 5.07 19.46
N ASP A 348 -5.56 6.39 19.30
CA ASP A 348 -5.61 7.09 18.00
C ASP A 348 -4.30 6.91 17.20
N LYS A 349 -3.22 6.43 17.81
CA LYS A 349 -1.92 6.23 17.11
C LYS A 349 -1.62 4.77 16.79
N LEU A 350 -2.28 3.83 17.48
CA LEU A 350 -2.20 2.39 17.19
C LEU A 350 -2.86 2.00 15.87
N GLU A 351 -3.71 2.86 15.32
CA GLU A 351 -4.36 2.67 14.02
C GLU A 351 -3.39 2.69 12.84
N TYR A 352 -2.21 3.27 13.01
CA TYR A 352 -1.12 3.27 12.04
C TYR A 352 -0.04 2.23 12.36
N ALA A 353 -0.27 1.39 13.36
CA ALA A 353 0.70 0.38 13.76
C ALA A 353 0.90 -0.63 12.63
N GLU A 354 2.13 -0.70 12.10
CA GLU A 354 2.47 -1.68 11.09
C GLU A 354 2.30 -3.10 11.65
N PRO A 355 1.94 -4.12 10.84
CA PRO A 355 1.93 -5.52 11.27
C PRO A 355 3.25 -5.97 11.91
N GLY A 356 4.36 -5.29 11.56
CA GLY A 356 5.68 -5.44 12.15
C GLY A 356 5.77 -5.14 13.64
N GLN A 357 4.97 -4.20 14.16
CA GLN A 357 5.09 -3.68 15.53
C GLN A 357 4.36 -4.51 16.59
N TRP A 358 3.59 -5.52 16.15
CA TRP A 358 2.80 -6.35 17.03
C TRP A 358 3.43 -7.71 17.28
N ILE A 359 3.45 -8.13 18.53
CA ILE A 359 4.08 -9.34 19.03
C ILE A 359 2.99 -10.24 19.62
N ASP A 360 2.76 -11.40 19.01
CA ASP A 360 1.78 -12.38 19.49
C ASP A 360 2.35 -13.12 20.72
N VAL A 361 1.70 -13.00 21.88
CA VAL A 361 2.19 -13.54 23.18
C VAL A 361 1.05 -14.33 23.83
N PRO A 362 1.29 -15.49 24.47
CA PRO A 362 0.22 -16.22 25.16
C PRO A 362 -0.47 -15.37 26.24
N HIS A 363 -1.75 -15.66 26.51
CA HIS A 363 -2.44 -15.05 27.65
C HIS A 363 -1.81 -15.51 28.96
N GLY A 364 -1.66 -14.59 29.92
CA GLY A 364 -1.20 -14.93 31.25
C GLY A 364 -0.39 -13.84 31.93
N LEU A 365 0.05 -14.18 33.14
CA LEU A 365 0.93 -13.34 33.94
C LEU A 365 2.38 -13.73 33.69
N PHE A 366 3.21 -12.73 33.39
CA PHE A 366 4.62 -12.89 33.09
C PHE A 366 5.48 -12.06 34.03
N LYS A 367 6.65 -12.61 34.33
CA LYS A 367 7.81 -11.87 34.79
C LYS A 367 8.56 -11.41 33.55
N ALA A 368 8.48 -10.12 33.26
CA ALA A 368 9.17 -9.49 32.16
C ALA A 368 10.51 -8.93 32.64
N THR A 369 11.61 -9.59 32.29
CA THR A 369 12.96 -9.11 32.55
C THR A 369 13.46 -8.33 31.34
N VAL A 370 13.66 -7.02 31.48
CA VAL A 370 14.26 -6.16 30.46
C VAL A 370 15.73 -6.00 30.74
N MET A 371 16.57 -6.40 29.78
CA MET A 371 18.03 -6.27 29.85
C MET A 371 18.49 -5.30 28.77
N ALA A 372 19.35 -4.36 29.15
CA ALA A 372 19.94 -3.38 28.24
C ALA A 372 21.37 -3.80 27.88
N PHE A 373 21.73 -3.67 26.60
CA PHE A 373 23.04 -4.00 26.05
C PHE A 373 23.58 -2.82 25.27
N GLU A 374 24.86 -2.52 25.49
CA GLU A 374 25.60 -1.60 24.63
C GLU A 374 25.96 -2.34 23.34
N VAL A 375 25.52 -1.78 22.21
CA VAL A 375 25.96 -2.27 20.90
C VAL A 375 27.25 -1.52 20.60
N ALA A 376 28.36 -2.24 20.55
CA ALA A 376 29.60 -1.66 20.04
C ALA A 376 29.29 -1.09 18.65
N PRO A 377 29.64 0.19 18.35
CA PRO A 377 29.49 0.70 17.01
C PRO A 377 30.18 -0.29 16.08
N PRO A 378 29.57 -0.65 14.93
CA PRO A 378 30.22 -1.56 13.99
C PRO A 378 31.62 -1.02 13.78
N GLU A 379 32.63 -1.79 14.17
CA GLU A 379 34.02 -1.41 13.93
C GLU A 379 34.07 -1.12 12.45
N ALA A 380 34.30 0.15 12.10
CA ALA A 380 34.45 0.55 10.72
C ALA A 380 35.58 -0.31 10.18
N GLU A 381 35.21 -1.37 9.44
CA GLU A 381 36.14 -2.31 8.86
C GLU A 381 37.21 -1.47 8.18
N ALA A 382 38.44 -1.68 8.65
CA ALA A 382 39.58 -0.86 8.33
C ALA A 382 39.67 -0.58 6.83
N ALA A 383 39.38 0.67 6.46
CA ALA A 383 39.72 1.26 5.16
C ALA A 383 41.25 1.45 5.04
N ALA A 384 42.02 0.39 5.28
CA ALA A 384 43.46 0.33 5.18
C ALA A 384 43.91 -1.02 4.61
N GLY A 385 43.39 -1.35 3.42
CA GLY A 385 44.05 -2.26 2.48
C GLY A 385 44.68 -1.42 1.38
N GLU A 386 45.96 -1.09 1.52
CA GLU A 386 46.77 -0.43 0.48
C GLU A 386 46.72 -1.21 -0.85
N PRO A 387 46.72 -0.53 -2.01
CA PRO A 387 46.86 -1.20 -3.29
C PRO A 387 48.32 -1.61 -3.50
N ALA A 388 48.61 -2.90 -3.40
CA ALA A 388 49.86 -3.45 -3.90
C ALA A 388 49.82 -3.45 -5.44
N GLY A 389 50.44 -2.44 -6.05
CA GLY A 389 50.83 -2.50 -7.45
C GLY A 389 52.03 -3.44 -7.63
N VAL A 390 51.96 -4.33 -8.62
CA VAL A 390 53.13 -4.89 -9.31
C VAL A 390 52.77 -5.11 -10.78
N ASP A 391 53.68 -4.64 -11.62
CA ASP A 391 53.67 -4.61 -13.08
C ASP A 391 53.76 -6.00 -13.79
N ALA A 392 53.21 -5.99 -15.00
CA ALA A 392 53.70 -6.47 -16.30
C ALA A 392 54.37 -7.87 -16.51
N ASP A 393 53.98 -8.42 -17.66
CA ASP A 393 54.71 -9.28 -18.59
C ASP A 393 55.05 -10.73 -18.21
N SER A 394 54.44 -11.68 -18.93
CA SER A 394 55.17 -12.48 -19.92
C SER A 394 54.25 -13.35 -20.77
N ALA A 395 54.47 -13.25 -22.08
CA ALA A 395 53.93 -14.12 -23.13
C ALA A 395 54.62 -15.50 -23.15
N ALA A 396 53.88 -16.55 -23.56
CA ALA A 396 54.28 -17.53 -24.57
C ALA A 396 53.21 -18.63 -24.76
N GLU A 397 52.81 -18.80 -26.02
CA GLU A 397 51.92 -19.82 -26.64
C GLU A 397 52.58 -21.25 -26.72
N PRO A 398 52.09 -22.22 -27.55
CA PRO A 398 50.76 -22.87 -27.66
C PRO A 398 50.86 -24.43 -27.78
N ALA A 399 49.71 -25.12 -27.82
CA ALA A 399 49.45 -26.39 -28.56
C ALA A 399 48.01 -26.82 -28.26
N ASP A 400 47.23 -27.53 -29.08
CA ASP A 400 47.18 -27.94 -30.49
C ASP A 400 45.87 -28.75 -30.59
N GLY A 401 45.25 -28.81 -31.77
CA GLY A 401 44.45 -29.97 -32.15
C GLY A 401 42.93 -29.82 -32.30
N GLY A 402 42.49 -29.72 -33.56
CA GLY A 402 41.32 -30.44 -34.11
C GLY A 402 40.07 -29.59 -34.32
N ALA A 403 39.69 -29.11 -35.51
CA ALA A 403 39.46 -29.71 -36.84
C ALA A 403 37.94 -29.83 -37.15
N ASP A 404 37.59 -29.34 -38.35
CA ASP A 404 36.42 -29.63 -39.21
C ASP A 404 35.02 -29.15 -38.75
N ASP A 405 34.12 -28.59 -39.58
CA ASP A 405 34.04 -28.51 -41.04
C ASP A 405 33.02 -27.42 -41.50
N ALA A 406 33.17 -27.02 -42.77
CA ALA A 406 32.13 -26.63 -43.73
C ALA A 406 31.26 -25.34 -43.58
N ARG A 407 31.74 -24.28 -44.23
CA ARG A 407 31.15 -23.56 -45.40
C ARG A 407 29.63 -23.30 -45.47
N GLN A 408 29.23 -22.03 -45.65
CA GLN A 408 28.84 -21.46 -46.97
C GLN A 408 28.61 -19.93 -46.93
N ASP A 409 29.26 -19.23 -47.87
CA ASP A 409 29.05 -17.85 -48.33
C ASP A 409 27.59 -17.60 -48.76
N GLY A 410 26.92 -16.46 -48.57
CA GLY A 410 27.20 -15.03 -48.83
C GLY A 410 25.92 -14.42 -49.47
N PRO A 411 25.84 -13.19 -50.02
CA PRO A 411 26.50 -11.92 -49.71
C PRO A 411 25.51 -10.71 -49.68
N VAL A 412 26.06 -9.47 -49.70
CA VAL A 412 25.47 -8.17 -50.15
C VAL A 412 24.67 -7.42 -49.05
N GLU A 413 24.86 -6.15 -48.68
CA GLU A 413 25.56 -4.97 -49.24
C GLU A 413 25.88 -3.97 -48.11
N ALA A 414 26.85 -3.09 -48.33
CA ALA A 414 27.34 -2.10 -47.37
C ALA A 414 26.85 -0.66 -47.67
N MET A 415 26.85 0.15 -46.58
CA MET A 415 27.01 1.62 -46.49
C MET A 415 25.76 2.53 -46.54
N PRO A 416 25.81 3.77 -45.98
CA PRO A 416 26.69 4.33 -44.94
C PRO A 416 25.96 5.12 -43.81
N ALA A 417 26.77 5.56 -42.85
CA ALA A 417 26.49 6.47 -41.74
C ALA A 417 26.24 7.94 -42.16
N ASP A 418 25.45 8.64 -41.34
CA ASP A 418 25.45 10.09 -40.96
C ASP A 418 24.01 10.49 -40.60
N GLY A 419 23.66 11.27 -39.58
CA GLY A 419 24.37 11.87 -38.45
C GLY A 419 23.29 12.34 -37.45
N GLY A 420 23.55 12.27 -36.15
CA GLY A 420 23.53 13.45 -35.27
C GLY A 420 22.13 13.90 -34.84
N ASP A 421 21.74 13.65 -33.59
CA ASP A 421 21.86 14.68 -32.54
C ASP A 421 21.60 14.06 -31.17
N GLY A 422 22.44 14.45 -30.21
CA GLY A 422 22.44 13.93 -28.84
C GLY A 422 21.29 14.50 -28.02
N GLY A 423 20.58 13.61 -27.32
CA GLY A 423 19.76 13.96 -26.17
C GLY A 423 20.24 13.12 -25.00
N ALA A 424 20.82 13.78 -24.00
CA ALA A 424 21.39 13.17 -22.81
C ALA A 424 20.39 12.23 -22.12
N THR A 425 20.74 10.95 -22.03
CA THR A 425 20.17 10.03 -21.06
C THR A 425 20.76 10.39 -19.70
N CYS A 426 20.06 11.23 -18.94
CA CYS A 426 20.25 11.26 -17.50
C CYS A 426 19.61 9.97 -16.96
N ASP A 427 20.40 8.88 -16.96
CA ASP A 427 20.19 7.77 -16.06
C ASP A 427 20.40 8.31 -14.64
N GLU A 428 19.35 8.88 -14.05
CA GLU A 428 19.31 9.03 -12.60
C GLU A 428 19.26 7.61 -12.04
N ALA A 429 20.42 7.17 -11.56
CA ALA A 429 20.55 5.97 -10.76
C ALA A 429 19.49 6.02 -9.65
N PRO A 430 18.78 4.92 -9.37
CA PRO A 430 17.82 4.88 -8.27
C PRO A 430 18.51 5.40 -7.02
N GLU A 431 17.87 6.37 -6.35
CA GLU A 431 18.36 6.84 -5.05
C GLU A 431 18.60 5.60 -4.18
N PRO A 432 19.81 5.44 -3.62
CA PRO A 432 20.10 4.27 -2.81
C PRO A 432 19.09 4.23 -1.67
N GLU A 433 18.41 3.08 -1.53
CA GLU A 433 17.55 2.84 -0.38
C GLU A 433 18.36 3.17 0.88
N PRO A 434 17.83 3.98 1.81
CA PRO A 434 18.57 4.39 2.98
C PRO A 434 19.03 3.13 3.72
N GLU A 435 20.36 3.00 3.89
CA GLU A 435 20.93 1.85 4.57
C GLU A 435 20.27 1.68 5.95
N PRO A 436 19.92 0.43 6.34
CA PRO A 436 19.26 0.19 7.61
C PRO A 436 20.13 0.70 8.75
N VAL A 437 19.64 1.71 9.47
CA VAL A 437 20.35 2.32 10.60
C VAL A 437 20.52 1.25 11.68
N ALA A 438 21.77 0.87 11.95
CA ALA A 438 22.09 -0.07 13.01
C ALA A 438 21.57 0.46 14.36
N PRO A 439 21.01 -0.40 15.23
CA PRO A 439 20.50 0.04 16.53
C PRO A 439 21.63 0.62 17.37
N ALA A 440 21.42 1.81 17.92
CA ALA A 440 22.38 2.41 18.85
C ALA A 440 22.40 1.70 20.21
N ARG A 441 21.29 1.03 20.56
CA ARG A 441 21.14 0.20 21.76
C ARG A 441 20.29 -1.02 21.48
N ARG A 442 20.56 -2.12 22.17
CA ARG A 442 19.77 -3.35 22.09
C ARG A 442 19.18 -3.69 23.45
N TYR A 443 17.92 -4.10 23.45
CA TYR A 443 17.20 -4.55 24.62
C TYR A 443 16.69 -5.97 24.40
N ILE A 444 16.72 -6.79 25.44
CA ILE A 444 16.07 -8.09 25.46
C ILE A 444 14.98 -8.06 26.52
N VAL A 445 13.74 -8.31 26.10
CA VAL A 445 12.58 -8.49 26.98
C VAL A 445 12.32 -9.99 27.10
N ARG A 446 12.75 -10.58 28.20
CA ARG A 446 12.56 -11.99 28.50
C ARG A 446 11.28 -12.18 29.30
N LEU A 447 10.35 -12.99 28.79
CA LEU A 447 9.06 -13.28 29.40
C LEU A 447 9.06 -14.68 30.01
N GLU A 448 8.99 -14.77 31.34
CA GLU A 448 8.83 -16.02 32.08
C GLU A 448 7.38 -16.10 32.62
N ALA A 449 6.63 -17.14 32.25
CA ALA A 449 5.28 -17.34 32.77
C ALA A 449 5.33 -17.63 34.28
N ILE A 450 4.37 -17.10 35.04
CA ILE A 450 4.27 -17.28 36.49
C ILE A 450 2.97 -18.00 36.84
N GLU A 451 3.06 -19.02 37.69
CA GLU A 451 1.90 -19.75 38.21
C GLU A 451 1.43 -19.17 39.57
N GLY A 452 1.01 -17.90 39.58
CA GLY A 452 0.42 -17.29 40.78
C GLY A 452 0.85 -15.83 41.03
N LEU A 453 0.03 -15.11 41.80
CA LEU A 453 0.24 -13.68 42.10
C LEU A 453 1.32 -13.42 43.15
N ASP A 454 1.64 -14.40 44.00
CA ASP A 454 2.48 -14.25 45.19
C ASP A 454 3.99 -14.41 44.91
N GLU A 455 4.38 -14.82 43.70
CA GLU A 455 5.78 -15.11 43.33
C GLU A 455 6.54 -13.89 42.80
N VAL A 456 5.87 -12.74 42.63
CA VAL A 456 6.50 -11.50 42.19
C VAL A 456 6.77 -10.62 43.42
N PRO A 457 8.03 -10.34 43.80
CA PRO A 457 8.30 -9.41 44.88
C PRO A 457 7.65 -8.07 44.58
N SER A 458 7.08 -7.41 45.60
CA SER A 458 6.57 -6.04 45.54
C SER A 458 7.57 -5.13 44.79
N LEU A 459 7.30 -4.87 43.52
CA LEU A 459 8.20 -4.16 42.61
C LEU A 459 8.24 -2.67 42.97
N GLU A 460 9.43 -2.15 43.29
CA GLU A 460 9.63 -0.70 43.39
C GLU A 460 9.30 -0.08 42.03
N ALA A 461 8.31 0.82 42.01
CA ALA A 461 7.69 1.36 40.80
C ALA A 461 8.61 2.19 39.87
N ARG A 462 9.94 2.23 40.12
CA ARG A 462 10.89 3.03 39.34
C ARG A 462 12.30 2.43 39.31
N PRO A 463 12.58 1.37 38.53
CA PRO A 463 13.93 1.16 38.08
C PRO A 463 14.25 2.24 37.04
N ARG A 464 15.10 3.21 37.40
CA ARG A 464 15.87 3.96 36.40
C ARG A 464 16.87 2.96 35.82
N ILE A 465 16.64 2.49 34.59
CA ILE A 465 17.70 1.90 33.76
C ILE A 465 18.37 3.06 33.02
#